data_AF-A0A3S2X1V9-F1
#
_entry.id   AF-A0A3S2X1V9-F1
#
_cell.length_a   1.000
_cell.length_b   1.000
_cell.length_c   1.000
_cell.angle_alpha   90.00
_cell.angle_beta   90.00
_cell.angle_gamma   90.00
#
_symmetry.space_group_name_H-M   'P 1'
#
loop_
_entity.id
_entity.type
_entity.pdbx_description
1 polymer ?
#
loop_
_entity_poly.entity_id
_entity_poly.type
_entity_poly.pdbx_seq_one_letter_code
_entity_poly.pdbx_strand_id
1 'polypeptide(L)'
;MPMTMQHHMPNTPLVDSRERLRTSLRHLEAVQAGGRHWALAEAHHTVAGAYRELGAWPSALANLQAARRWAQAGGARDLDIDIACTLVETLAGAADAAEHQQRGGGRPLREQARDVVFDTAQELARVADAQREVGVLLRLSDVLDRFGDRDDATQLQMRALQRTVGETPVTTPRAVDAAASRAH
;
A
#
# COMPACT_ATOMS: atom_id res chain seq x y z
N MET A 1 -6.87 19.80 -53.61
CA MET A 1 -6.76 20.37 -52.26
C MET A 1 -7.27 19.36 -51.25
N PRO A 2 -6.45 18.46 -50.67
CA PRO A 2 -6.90 17.65 -49.55
C PRO A 2 -6.46 18.30 -48.23
N MET A 3 -7.43 18.59 -47.36
CA MET A 3 -7.19 18.98 -45.96
C MET A 3 -6.70 17.74 -45.19
N THR A 4 -5.45 17.78 -44.76
CA THR A 4 -4.92 16.87 -43.75
C THR A 4 -5.56 17.21 -42.40
N MET A 5 -6.59 16.47 -42.01
CA MET A 5 -7.03 16.45 -40.62
C MET A 5 -5.99 15.68 -39.80
N GLN A 6 -5.01 16.40 -39.25
CA GLN A 6 -4.18 15.92 -38.16
C GLN A 6 -5.08 15.77 -36.93
N HIS A 7 -5.57 14.56 -36.69
CA HIS A 7 -6.15 14.18 -35.41
C HIS A 7 -5.00 14.12 -34.38
N HIS A 8 -4.69 15.26 -33.77
CA HIS A 8 -3.82 15.34 -32.61
C HIS A 8 -4.54 14.68 -31.43
N MET A 9 -4.33 13.38 -31.23
CA MET A 9 -4.69 12.76 -29.97
C MET A 9 -3.82 13.39 -28.86
N PRO A 10 -4.42 13.96 -27.80
CA PRO A 10 -3.64 14.58 -26.75
C PRO A 10 -2.87 13.50 -25.99
N ASN A 11 -1.58 13.76 -25.81
CA ASN A 11 -0.66 12.96 -24.99
C ASN A 11 -0.88 13.22 -23.47
N THR A 12 -2.14 13.45 -23.08
CA THR A 12 -2.61 14.00 -21.80
C THR A 12 -2.15 13.24 -20.55
N PRO A 13 -2.22 11.89 -20.46
CA PRO A 13 -1.93 11.22 -19.19
C PRO A 13 -0.46 11.35 -18.77
N LEU A 14 0.47 11.33 -19.73
CA LEU A 14 1.90 11.47 -19.44
C LEU A 14 2.29 12.91 -19.09
N VAL A 15 1.61 13.90 -19.67
CA VAL A 15 1.79 15.32 -19.32
C VAL A 15 1.32 15.56 -17.89
N ASP A 16 0.18 14.99 -17.52
CA ASP A 16 -0.39 15.10 -16.18
C ASP A 16 0.50 14.43 -15.11
N SER A 17 1.07 13.25 -15.39
CA SER A 17 2.00 12.58 -14.46
C SER A 17 3.33 13.31 -14.30
N ARG A 18 3.84 13.95 -15.37
CA ARG A 18 5.05 14.79 -15.27
C ARG A 18 4.81 16.04 -14.43
N GLU A 19 3.65 16.66 -14.55
CA GLU A 19 3.32 17.84 -13.76
C GLU A 19 3.07 17.50 -12.29
N ARG A 20 2.42 16.36 -12.03
CA ARG A 20 2.33 15.77 -10.68
C ARG A 20 3.72 15.59 -10.08
N LEU A 21 4.65 14.96 -10.80
CA LEU A 21 6.02 14.78 -10.31
C LEU A 21 6.71 16.11 -9.97
N ARG A 22 6.62 17.12 -10.84
CA ARG A 22 7.20 18.45 -10.57
C ARG A 22 6.63 19.07 -9.31
N THR A 23 5.32 18.97 -9.13
CA THR A 23 4.62 19.50 -7.95
C THR A 23 5.06 18.77 -6.68
N SER A 24 5.13 17.44 -6.71
CA SER A 24 5.57 16.63 -5.56
C SER A 24 7.03 16.89 -5.19
N LEU A 25 7.92 17.09 -6.16
CA LEU A 25 9.33 17.41 -5.89
C LEU A 25 9.50 18.77 -5.22
N ARG A 26 8.79 19.80 -5.70
CA ARG A 26 8.78 21.13 -5.05
C ARG A 26 8.26 21.06 -3.62
N HIS A 27 7.24 20.24 -3.38
CA HIS A 27 6.72 20.02 -2.03
C HIS A 27 7.75 19.34 -1.13
N LEU A 28 8.43 18.30 -1.62
CA LEU A 28 9.50 17.63 -0.87
C LEU A 28 10.63 18.60 -0.52
N GLU A 29 11.09 19.42 -1.45
CA GLU A 29 12.11 20.45 -1.21
C GLU A 29 11.68 21.44 -0.11
N ALA A 30 10.41 21.88 -0.14
CA ALA A 30 9.87 22.77 0.88
C ALA A 30 9.82 22.11 2.27
N VAL A 31 9.46 20.83 2.35
CA VAL A 31 9.43 20.08 3.62
C VAL A 31 10.85 19.77 4.11
N GLN A 32 11.83 19.56 3.23
CA GLN A 32 13.23 19.31 3.62
C GLN A 32 13.88 20.48 4.38
N ALA A 33 13.40 21.70 4.19
CA ALA A 33 13.95 22.89 4.84
C ALA A 33 13.68 22.97 6.36
N GLY A 34 12.80 22.13 6.92
CA GLY A 34 12.51 22.14 8.36
C GLY A 34 11.38 21.21 8.81
N GLY A 35 11.00 20.25 7.98
CA GLY A 35 9.85 19.38 8.18
C GLY A 35 10.07 18.35 9.28
N ARG A 36 8.96 17.97 9.92
CA ARG A 36 8.93 16.85 10.88
C ARG A 36 9.09 15.53 10.12
N HIS A 37 9.60 14.48 10.78
CA HIS A 37 9.83 13.17 10.16
C HIS A 37 8.61 12.61 9.41
N TRP A 38 7.40 12.71 9.98
CA TRP A 38 6.18 12.24 9.31
C TRP A 38 5.88 13.01 8.01
N ALA A 39 6.16 14.32 7.96
CA ALA A 39 5.94 15.13 6.76
C ALA A 39 6.96 14.80 5.66
N LEU A 40 8.21 14.51 6.05
CA LEU A 40 9.22 13.99 5.12
C LEU A 40 8.81 12.62 4.56
N ALA A 41 8.26 11.75 5.40
CA ALA A 41 7.76 10.45 4.98
C ALA A 41 6.62 10.58 3.94
N GLU A 42 5.62 11.42 4.21
CA GLU A 42 4.49 11.66 3.32
C GLU A 42 4.93 12.31 1.99
N ALA A 43 5.84 13.28 2.03
CA ALA A 43 6.38 13.92 0.83
C ALA A 43 7.13 12.91 -0.05
N HIS A 44 7.99 12.07 0.54
CA HIS A 44 8.67 11.00 -0.20
C HIS A 44 7.68 9.96 -0.76
N HIS A 45 6.65 9.58 0.00
CA HIS A 45 5.59 8.66 -0.45
C HIS A 45 4.84 9.22 -1.66
N THR A 46 4.53 10.52 -1.64
CA THR A 46 3.87 11.22 -2.76
C THR A 46 4.77 11.26 -4.00
N VAL A 47 6.06 11.60 -3.85
CA VAL A 47 7.03 11.60 -4.95
C VAL A 47 7.17 10.19 -5.56
N ALA A 48 7.18 9.15 -4.72
CA ALA A 48 7.21 7.79 -5.21
C ALA A 48 5.97 7.45 -6.06
N GLY A 49 4.78 7.87 -5.65
CA GLY A 49 3.55 7.73 -6.43
C GLY A 49 3.68 8.31 -7.84
N ALA A 50 4.20 9.55 -7.95
CA ALA A 50 4.42 10.19 -9.24
C ALA A 50 5.47 9.46 -10.11
N TYR A 51 6.54 8.92 -9.52
CA TYR A 51 7.50 8.09 -10.27
C TYR A 51 6.90 6.75 -10.73
N ARG A 52 6.01 6.12 -9.94
CA ARG A 52 5.31 4.89 -10.34
C ARG A 52 4.45 5.11 -11.58
N GLU A 53 3.69 6.21 -11.63
CA GLU A 53 2.86 6.55 -12.78
C GLU A 53 3.68 6.68 -14.08
N LEU A 54 4.93 7.11 -13.98
CA LEU A 54 5.85 7.25 -15.10
C LEU A 54 6.63 5.97 -15.42
N GLY A 55 6.43 4.88 -14.68
CA GLY A 55 7.21 3.63 -14.81
C GLY A 55 8.67 3.76 -14.38
N ALA A 56 9.03 4.83 -13.65
CA ALA A 56 10.39 5.08 -13.18
C ALA A 56 10.67 4.29 -11.88
N TRP A 57 10.66 2.95 -11.99
CA TRP A 57 10.70 2.04 -10.85
C TRP A 57 11.86 2.28 -9.86
N PRO A 58 13.12 2.49 -10.30
CA PRO A 58 14.23 2.70 -9.36
C PRO A 58 14.02 3.94 -8.48
N SER A 59 13.54 5.05 -9.09
CA SER A 59 13.28 6.30 -8.37
C SER A 59 12.09 6.18 -7.42
N ALA A 60 11.05 5.45 -7.81
CA ALA A 60 9.92 5.16 -6.94
C ALA A 60 10.34 4.36 -5.71
N LEU A 61 11.10 3.28 -5.91
CA LEU A 61 11.58 2.41 -4.82
C LEU A 61 12.50 3.17 -3.85
N ALA A 62 13.43 3.98 -4.37
CA ALA A 62 14.33 4.79 -3.53
C ALA A 62 13.54 5.78 -2.65
N ASN A 63 12.49 6.41 -3.19
CA ASN A 63 11.64 7.31 -2.42
C ASN A 63 10.79 6.57 -1.38
N LEU A 64 10.26 5.38 -1.69
CA LEU A 64 9.52 4.57 -0.69
C LEU A 64 10.41 4.11 0.45
N GLN A 65 11.65 3.72 0.16
CA GLN A 65 12.63 3.37 1.20
C GLN A 65 12.98 4.58 2.08
N ALA A 66 13.14 5.77 1.48
CA ALA A 66 13.32 6.99 2.26
C ALA A 66 12.09 7.32 3.10
N ALA A 67 10.89 7.17 2.54
CA ALA A 67 9.62 7.39 3.23
C ALA A 67 9.50 6.49 4.47
N ARG A 68 9.78 5.18 4.34
CA ARG A 68 9.78 4.24 5.48
C ARG A 68 10.78 4.64 6.56
N ARG A 69 12.02 4.97 6.19
CA ARG A 69 13.04 5.42 7.17
C ARG A 69 12.54 6.61 7.99
N TRP A 70 11.91 7.59 7.35
CA TRP A 70 11.35 8.75 8.04
C TRP A 70 10.12 8.42 8.87
N ALA A 71 9.21 7.57 8.39
CA ALA A 71 8.03 7.14 9.14
C ALA A 71 8.45 6.42 10.43
N GLN A 72 9.43 5.52 10.33
CA GLN A 72 10.00 4.79 11.46
C GLN A 72 10.71 5.73 12.45
N ALA A 73 11.54 6.65 11.95
CA ALA A 73 12.21 7.67 12.79
C ALA A 73 11.21 8.62 13.46
N GLY A 74 10.03 8.83 12.88
CA GLY A 74 8.95 9.63 13.45
C GLY A 74 7.98 8.86 14.34
N GLY A 75 8.10 7.53 14.44
CA GLY A 75 7.15 6.67 15.14
C GLY A 75 5.75 6.62 14.49
N ALA A 76 5.63 7.02 13.22
CA ALA A 76 4.37 7.09 12.49
C ALA A 76 4.01 5.71 11.89
N ARG A 77 3.61 4.77 12.77
CA ARG A 77 3.36 3.35 12.40
C ARG A 77 2.32 3.17 11.30
N ASP A 78 1.21 3.89 11.40
CA ASP A 78 0.14 3.84 10.41
C ASP A 78 0.65 4.22 9.02
N LEU A 79 1.42 5.32 8.96
CA LEU A 79 2.03 5.76 7.72
C LEU A 79 3.09 4.77 7.21
N ASP A 80 3.90 4.16 8.09
CA ASP A 80 4.87 3.13 7.68
C ASP A 80 4.17 1.92 7.04
N ILE A 81 3.03 1.48 7.58
CA ILE A 81 2.24 0.39 7.00
C ILE A 81 1.71 0.75 5.61
N ASP A 82 1.19 1.97 5.44
CA ASP A 82 0.66 2.42 4.14
C ASP A 82 1.77 2.54 3.08
N ILE A 83 2.94 3.02 3.48
CA ILE A 83 4.14 3.07 2.64
C ILE A 83 4.61 1.65 2.31
N ALA A 84 4.62 0.73 3.28
CA ALA A 84 5.03 -0.65 3.07
C ALA A 84 4.12 -1.38 2.06
N CYS A 85 2.80 -1.19 2.15
CA CYS A 85 1.86 -1.71 1.14
C CYS A 85 2.20 -1.17 -0.26
N THR A 86 2.46 0.14 -0.34
CA THR A 86 2.83 0.80 -1.60
C THR A 86 4.17 0.26 -2.13
N LEU A 87 5.13 -0.02 -1.25
CA LEU A 87 6.43 -0.60 -1.58
C LEU A 87 6.28 -2.01 -2.16
N VAL A 88 5.49 -2.87 -1.52
CA VAL A 88 5.21 -4.23 -2.00
C VAL A 88 4.61 -4.21 -3.41
N GLU A 89 3.61 -3.38 -3.66
CA GLU A 89 3.03 -3.23 -5.00
C GLU A 89 4.01 -2.66 -6.04
N THR A 90 4.88 -1.74 -5.62
CA THR A 90 5.89 -1.15 -6.50
C THR A 90 6.97 -2.16 -6.86
N LEU A 91 7.39 -2.99 -5.90
CA LEU A 91 8.30 -4.10 -6.15
C LEU A 91 7.68 -5.13 -7.09
N ALA A 92 6.38 -5.44 -6.93
CA ALA A 92 5.65 -6.31 -7.85
C ALA A 92 5.64 -5.75 -9.28
N GLY A 93 5.28 -4.47 -9.46
CA GLY A 93 5.28 -3.82 -10.78
C GLY A 93 6.68 -3.74 -11.40
N ALA A 94 7.70 -3.45 -10.59
CA ALA A 94 9.09 -3.44 -11.03
C ALA A 94 9.58 -4.85 -11.41
N ALA A 95 9.16 -5.88 -10.67
CA ALA A 95 9.49 -7.27 -10.98
C ALA A 95 8.88 -7.71 -12.31
N ASP A 96 7.63 -7.34 -12.57
CA ASP A 96 6.95 -7.63 -13.84
C ASP A 96 7.67 -6.92 -15.01
N ALA A 97 8.06 -5.66 -14.83
CA ALA A 97 8.81 -4.91 -15.82
C ALA A 97 10.21 -5.47 -16.08
N ALA A 98 10.90 -5.95 -15.05
CA ALA A 98 12.20 -6.59 -15.16
C ALA A 98 12.11 -7.96 -15.85
N GLU A 99 11.08 -8.76 -15.54
CA GLU A 99 10.81 -10.05 -16.18
C GLU A 99 10.53 -9.88 -17.68
N HIS A 100 9.86 -8.79 -18.08
CA HIS A 100 9.62 -8.48 -19.48
C HIS A 100 10.92 -8.13 -20.25
N GLN A 101 11.89 -7.51 -19.58
CA GLN A 101 13.19 -7.18 -20.17
C GLN A 101 14.11 -8.39 -20.24
N GLN A 102 14.12 -9.20 -19.19
CA GLN A 102 14.96 -10.39 -19.08
C GLN A 102 14.24 -11.45 -18.25
N ARG A 103 14.08 -12.65 -18.83
CA ARG A 103 13.53 -13.80 -18.12
C ARG A 103 14.32 -14.07 -16.84
N GLY A 104 13.62 -14.13 -15.70
CA GLY A 104 14.18 -14.27 -14.36
C GLY A 104 14.63 -12.97 -13.69
N GLY A 105 14.63 -11.84 -14.41
CA GLY A 105 15.08 -10.54 -13.90
C GLY A 105 14.22 -9.99 -12.76
N GLY A 106 12.96 -10.42 -12.64
CA GLY A 106 12.07 -10.01 -11.56
C GLY A 106 12.27 -10.75 -10.24
N ARG A 107 13.06 -11.84 -10.21
CA ARG A 107 13.19 -12.70 -9.01
C ARG A 107 13.68 -11.94 -7.77
N PRO A 108 14.75 -11.12 -7.82
CA PRO A 108 15.23 -10.41 -6.63
C PRO A 108 14.21 -9.44 -6.05
N LEU A 109 13.42 -8.80 -6.93
CA LEU A 109 12.38 -7.84 -6.53
C LEU A 109 11.19 -8.55 -5.88
N ARG A 110 10.83 -9.75 -6.36
CA ARG A 110 9.81 -10.60 -5.71
C ARG A 110 10.26 -11.08 -4.33
N GLU A 111 11.53 -11.46 -4.19
CA GLU A 111 12.11 -11.85 -2.88
C GLU A 111 12.08 -10.68 -1.90
N GLN A 112 12.53 -9.49 -2.32
CA GLN A 112 12.43 -8.28 -1.50
C GLN A 112 10.97 -7.93 -1.13
N ALA A 113 10.02 -8.13 -2.03
CA ALA A 113 8.61 -7.88 -1.76
C ALA A 113 8.06 -8.85 -0.69
N ARG A 114 8.47 -10.12 -0.71
CA ARG A 114 8.10 -11.10 0.32
C ARG A 114 8.61 -10.70 1.69
N ASP A 115 9.88 -10.30 1.79
CA ASP A 115 10.46 -9.84 3.06
C ASP A 115 9.62 -8.70 3.66
N VAL A 116 9.28 -7.71 2.83
CA VAL A 116 8.43 -6.58 3.26
C VAL A 116 7.03 -7.05 3.66
N VAL A 117 6.42 -7.99 2.93
CA VAL A 117 5.11 -8.55 3.29
C VAL A 117 5.15 -9.18 4.67
N PHE A 118 6.15 -10.03 4.95
CA PHE A 118 6.27 -10.72 6.23
C PHE A 118 6.53 -9.75 7.39
N ASP A 119 7.44 -8.79 7.21
CA ASP A 119 7.73 -7.76 8.20
C ASP A 119 6.46 -6.94 8.52
N THR A 120 5.75 -6.47 7.49
CA THR A 120 4.52 -5.69 7.67
C THR A 120 3.40 -6.51 8.30
N ALA A 121 3.24 -7.79 7.91
CA ALA A 121 2.27 -8.68 8.53
C ALA A 121 2.55 -8.90 10.04
N GLN A 122 3.82 -8.94 10.44
CA GLN A 122 4.22 -9.02 11.85
C GLN A 122 3.93 -7.71 12.60
N GLU A 123 4.19 -6.56 11.98
CA GLU A 123 3.90 -5.24 12.56
C GLU A 123 2.40 -5.01 12.76
N LEU A 124 1.57 -5.42 11.81
CA LEU A 124 0.11 -5.32 11.89
C LEU A 124 -0.49 -6.02 13.11
N ALA A 125 0.15 -7.08 13.61
CA ALA A 125 -0.31 -7.79 14.81
C ALA A 125 -0.33 -6.89 16.06
N ARG A 126 0.35 -5.73 15.99
CA ARG A 126 0.48 -4.74 17.06
C ARG A 126 -0.39 -3.51 16.85
N VAL A 127 -1.15 -3.44 15.75
CA VAL A 127 -2.07 -2.34 15.46
C VAL A 127 -3.40 -2.61 16.15
N ALA A 128 -4.00 -1.58 16.73
CA ALA A 128 -5.24 -1.72 17.52
C ALA A 128 -6.51 -1.86 16.66
N ASP A 129 -6.47 -1.37 15.41
CA ASP A 129 -7.59 -1.39 14.47
C ASP A 129 -7.60 -2.70 13.67
N ALA A 130 -8.55 -3.60 14.00
CA ALA A 130 -8.68 -4.89 13.35
C ALA A 130 -9.27 -4.80 11.93
N GLN A 131 -10.10 -3.80 11.62
CA GLN A 131 -10.58 -3.56 10.26
C GLN A 131 -9.44 -3.14 9.34
N ARG A 132 -8.54 -2.29 9.85
CA ARG A 132 -7.30 -1.95 9.14
C ARG A 132 -6.40 -3.17 8.94
N GLU A 133 -6.22 -3.99 9.98
CA GLU A 133 -5.44 -5.23 9.88
C GLU A 133 -5.98 -6.14 8.76
N VAL A 134 -7.31 -6.36 8.72
CA VAL A 134 -7.97 -7.15 7.67
C VAL A 134 -7.68 -6.59 6.28
N GLY A 135 -7.91 -5.29 6.07
CA GLY A 135 -7.71 -4.65 4.76
C GLY A 135 -6.26 -4.77 4.25
N VAL A 136 -5.28 -4.60 5.14
CA VAL A 136 -3.87 -4.72 4.76
C VAL A 136 -3.49 -6.18 4.49
N LEU A 137 -3.91 -7.13 5.31
CA LEU A 137 -3.62 -8.55 5.09
C LEU A 137 -4.12 -9.05 3.73
N LEU A 138 -5.33 -8.65 3.34
CA LEU A 138 -5.91 -9.00 2.03
C LEU A 138 -5.08 -8.39 0.89
N ARG A 139 -4.73 -7.10 0.98
CA ARG A 139 -3.89 -6.42 -0.02
C ARG A 139 -2.51 -7.06 -0.19
N LEU A 140 -1.88 -7.49 0.90
CA LEU A 140 -0.60 -8.21 0.85
C LEU A 140 -0.77 -9.61 0.25
N SER A 141 -1.87 -10.30 0.56
CA SER A 141 -2.17 -11.63 0.00
C SER A 141 -2.33 -11.61 -1.52
N ASP A 142 -2.97 -10.58 -2.07
CA ASP A 142 -3.14 -10.41 -3.52
C ASP A 142 -1.78 -10.34 -4.25
N VAL A 143 -0.78 -9.73 -3.62
CA VAL A 143 0.56 -9.63 -4.20
C VAL A 143 1.30 -10.97 -4.12
N LEU A 144 1.17 -11.70 -3.02
CA LEU A 144 1.72 -13.06 -2.90
C LEU A 144 1.09 -14.03 -3.91
N ASP A 145 -0.22 -13.97 -4.11
CA ASP A 145 -0.92 -14.76 -5.12
C ASP A 145 -0.39 -14.50 -6.53
N ARG A 146 -0.12 -13.22 -6.86
CA ARG A 146 0.52 -12.84 -8.14
C ARG A 146 1.93 -13.40 -8.31
N PHE A 147 2.67 -13.57 -7.22
CA PHE A 147 3.99 -14.21 -7.25
C PHE A 147 3.93 -15.73 -7.30
N GLY A 148 2.74 -16.32 -7.12
CA GLY A 148 2.52 -17.76 -7.07
C GLY A 148 2.68 -18.37 -5.67
N ASP A 149 2.87 -17.54 -4.64
CA ASP A 149 3.06 -17.96 -3.24
C ASP A 149 1.71 -18.19 -2.55
N ARG A 150 0.91 -19.10 -3.10
CA ARG A 150 -0.51 -19.31 -2.73
C ARG A 150 -0.70 -19.75 -1.29
N ASP A 151 0.23 -20.55 -0.76
CA ASP A 151 0.13 -21.04 0.62
C ASP A 151 0.27 -19.88 1.62
N ASP A 152 1.21 -18.96 1.36
CA ASP A 152 1.42 -17.78 2.20
C ASP A 152 0.27 -16.77 2.03
N ALA A 153 -0.22 -16.58 0.80
CA ALA A 153 -1.41 -15.77 0.56
C ALA A 153 -2.63 -16.30 1.33
N THR A 154 -2.84 -17.61 1.30
CA THR A 154 -3.92 -18.28 2.05
C THR A 154 -3.77 -18.10 3.55
N GLN A 155 -2.54 -18.15 4.09
CA GLN A 155 -2.29 -17.88 5.51
C GLN A 155 -2.70 -16.46 5.92
N LEU A 156 -2.36 -15.45 5.11
CA LEU A 156 -2.77 -14.06 5.36
C LEU A 156 -4.30 -13.90 5.28
N GLN A 157 -4.95 -14.53 4.31
CA GLN A 157 -6.42 -14.54 4.17
C GLN A 157 -7.11 -15.22 5.35
N MET A 158 -6.62 -16.37 5.82
CA MET A 158 -7.15 -17.06 7.00
C MET A 158 -7.03 -16.20 8.25
N ARG A 159 -5.88 -15.51 8.44
CA ARG A 159 -5.70 -14.58 9.54
C ARG A 159 -6.67 -13.41 9.47
N ALA A 160 -6.89 -12.84 8.28
CA ALA A 160 -7.87 -11.77 8.08
C ALA A 160 -9.28 -12.24 8.46
N LEU A 161 -9.70 -13.44 8.02
CA LEU A 161 -11.00 -14.02 8.38
C LEU A 161 -11.16 -14.21 9.90
N GLN A 162 -10.14 -14.70 10.58
CA GLN A 162 -10.15 -14.87 12.04
C GLN A 162 -10.35 -13.53 12.78
N ARG A 163 -9.78 -12.44 12.26
CA ARG A 163 -10.00 -11.09 12.82
C ARG A 163 -11.43 -10.61 12.63
N THR A 164 -12.01 -10.80 11.45
CA THR A 164 -13.41 -10.42 11.18
C THR A 164 -14.40 -11.19 12.05
N VAL A 165 -14.17 -12.49 12.28
CA VAL A 165 -15.02 -13.33 13.15
C VAL A 165 -14.86 -12.96 14.63
N GLY A 166 -13.65 -12.59 15.06
CA GLY A 166 -13.37 -12.14 16.43
C GLY A 166 -13.99 -10.79 16.81
N GLU A 167 -14.35 -9.97 15.81
CA GLU A 167 -14.97 -8.65 16.01
C GLU A 167 -16.50 -8.67 16.09
N THR A 168 -17.19 -9.80 15.83
CA THR A 168 -18.63 -9.83 16.07
C THR A 168 -18.92 -9.65 17.56
N PRO A 169 -19.55 -8.53 18.00
CA PRO A 169 -20.05 -8.46 19.35
C PRO A 169 -21.11 -9.55 19.46
N VAL A 170 -20.88 -10.53 20.34
CA VAL A 170 -21.96 -11.36 20.83
C VAL A 170 -22.93 -10.41 21.53
N THR A 171 -23.93 -9.94 20.80
CA THR A 171 -25.17 -9.45 21.39
C THR A 171 -25.81 -10.66 22.04
N THR A 172 -25.41 -10.93 23.29
CA THR A 172 -26.18 -11.78 24.19
C THR A 172 -27.63 -11.28 24.10
N PRO A 173 -28.60 -12.10 23.65
CA PRO A 173 -29.99 -11.71 23.75
C PRO A 173 -30.26 -11.45 25.22
N ARG A 174 -30.49 -10.18 25.56
CA ARG A 174 -30.91 -9.76 26.89
C ARG A 174 -32.12 -10.62 27.22
N ALA A 175 -31.95 -11.52 28.19
CA ALA A 175 -33.06 -12.26 28.78
C ALA A 175 -34.13 -11.22 29.10
N VAL A 176 -35.25 -11.30 28.38
CA VAL A 176 -36.41 -10.48 28.67
C VAL A 176 -36.87 -11.02 30.01
N ASP A 177 -36.56 -10.24 31.05
CA ASP A 177 -36.95 -10.53 32.41
C ASP A 177 -38.43 -10.91 32.45
N ALA A 178 -38.64 -12.09 33.01
CA ALA A 178 -39.79 -12.47 33.77
C ALA A 178 -40.28 -11.29 34.65
N ALA A 179 -41.19 -10.49 34.10
CA ALA A 179 -41.90 -9.46 34.85
C ALA A 179 -43.25 -9.14 34.19
N ALA A 180 -44.08 -10.18 33.99
CA ALA A 180 -45.51 -10.01 33.76
C ALA A 180 -46.31 -11.00 34.63
N SER A 181 -45.94 -11.11 35.90
CA SER A 181 -46.89 -11.42 36.98
C SER A 181 -47.20 -10.10 37.68
N ARG A 182 -48.32 -9.47 37.28
CA ARG A 182 -49.20 -8.62 38.10
C ARG A 182 -50.20 -7.91 37.17
N ALA A 183 -51.32 -8.56 36.91
CA ALA A 183 -52.66 -7.95 36.93
C ALA A 183 -53.70 -8.93 36.35
N HIS A 184 -54.71 -9.21 37.19
CA HIS A 184 -56.00 -9.86 36.93
C HIS A 184 -56.01 -11.38 36.92
#